data_AF-A0A933K8P6-F1
#
_entry.id   AF-A0A933K8P6-F1
#
_cell.length_a   1.000
_cell.length_b   1.000
_cell.length_c   1.000
_cell.angle_alpha   90.00
_cell.angle_beta   90.00
_cell.angle_gamma   90.00
#
_symmetry.space_group_name_H-M   'P 1'
#
loop_
_entity.id
_entity.type
_entity.pdbx_description
1 polymer ?
#
loop_
_entity_poly.entity_id
_entity_poly.type
_entity_poly.pdbx_seq_one_letter_code
_entity_poly.pdbx_strand_id
1 'polypeptide(L)'
;MSYSDLNRSPFSAFPLCELKLVYRVARDNLLKNSELAGSQFLSSLQIYLTAWATAEGVDASDPVQLAGWLDDVASAGDAEWFSDKRPFRLSSN
;
A
#
# COMPACT_ATOMS: atom_id res chain seq x y z
N MET A 1 -14.57 -8.57 2.32
CA MET A 1 -13.80 -8.94 1.13
C MET A 1 -13.05 -10.21 1.47
N SER A 2 -13.24 -11.31 0.73
CA SER A 2 -12.58 -12.59 1.00
C SER A 2 -11.20 -12.64 0.33
N TYR A 3 -10.31 -13.57 0.74
CA TYR A 3 -8.99 -13.73 0.13
C TYR A 3 -9.06 -13.96 -1.40
N SER A 4 -10.11 -14.64 -1.87
CA SER A 4 -10.35 -14.85 -3.30
C SER A 4 -10.70 -13.56 -4.05
N ASP A 5 -11.26 -12.56 -3.36
CA ASP A 5 -11.54 -11.23 -3.92
C ASP A 5 -10.26 -10.38 -3.98
N LEU A 6 -9.32 -10.57 -3.05
CA LEU A 6 -8.01 -9.92 -3.10
C LEU A 6 -7.27 -10.30 -4.39
N ASN A 7 -7.24 -11.58 -4.74
CA ASN A 7 -6.51 -12.02 -5.93
C ASN A 7 -7.13 -11.53 -7.26
N ARG A 8 -8.41 -11.14 -7.25
CA ARG A 8 -9.13 -10.58 -8.41
C ARG A 8 -9.03 -9.05 -8.51
N SER A 9 -8.52 -8.39 -7.47
CA SER A 9 -8.32 -6.94 -7.46
C SER A 9 -7.32 -6.53 -8.55
N PRO A 10 -7.50 -5.39 -9.23
CA PRO A 10 -6.49 -4.87 -10.15
C PRO A 10 -5.14 -4.62 -9.45
N PHE A 11 -5.13 -4.48 -8.12
CA PHE A 11 -3.93 -4.30 -7.33
C PHE A 11 -3.12 -5.60 -7.12
N SER A 12 -3.67 -6.79 -7.39
CA SER A 12 -2.94 -8.05 -7.22
C SER A 12 -1.76 -8.21 -8.20
N ALA A 13 -1.72 -7.40 -9.25
CA ALA A 13 -0.61 -7.35 -10.21
C ALA A 13 0.62 -6.60 -9.68
N PHE A 14 0.52 -5.92 -8.53
CA PHE A 14 1.59 -5.12 -7.96
C PHE A 14 2.08 -5.70 -6.63
N PRO A 15 3.38 -5.56 -6.31
CA PRO A 15 3.91 -5.94 -5.01
C PRO A 15 3.18 -5.26 -3.85
N LEU A 16 2.88 -6.01 -2.80
CA LEU A 16 2.17 -5.47 -1.63
C LEU A 16 2.97 -4.34 -0.96
N CYS A 17 4.30 -4.44 -0.95
CA CYS A 17 5.20 -3.42 -0.44
C CYS A 17 5.05 -2.07 -1.15
N GLU A 18 4.92 -2.07 -2.48
CA GLU A 18 4.69 -0.86 -3.28
C GLU A 18 3.34 -0.25 -2.98
N LEU A 19 2.29 -1.09 -2.88
CA LEU A 19 0.94 -0.63 -2.58
C LEU A 19 0.85 0.02 -1.19
N LYS A 20 1.48 -0.59 -0.18
CA LYS A 20 1.61 -0.01 1.17
C LYS A 20 2.30 1.35 1.11
N LEU A 21 3.41 1.47 0.38
CA LEU A 21 4.16 2.72 0.22
C LEU A 21 3.32 3.82 -0.45
N VAL A 22 2.70 3.51 -1.59
CA VAL A 22 1.86 4.45 -2.35
C VAL A 22 0.72 4.96 -1.47
N TYR A 23 0.03 4.04 -0.77
CA TYR A 23 -1.05 4.42 0.13
C TYR A 23 -0.56 5.29 1.29
N ARG A 24 0.55 4.91 1.96
CA ARG A 24 1.12 5.69 3.07
C ARG A 24 1.46 7.11 2.62
N VAL A 25 2.22 7.26 1.53
CA VAL A 25 2.62 8.57 1.01
C VAL A 25 1.39 9.39 0.59
N ALA A 26 0.43 8.79 -0.08
CA ALA A 26 -0.78 9.50 -0.50
C ALA A 26 -1.63 9.94 0.72
N ARG A 27 -1.76 9.07 1.73
CA ARG A 27 -2.49 9.35 2.98
C ARG A 27 -1.88 10.54 3.73
N ASP A 28 -0.56 10.58 3.88
CA ASP A 28 0.16 11.70 4.51
C ASP A 28 0.00 13.03 3.75
N ASN A 29 -0.31 12.97 2.46
CA ASN A 29 -0.50 14.15 1.61
C ASN A 29 -1.97 14.55 1.41
N LEU A 30 -2.94 13.86 2.05
CA LEU A 30 -4.37 14.17 1.94
C LEU A 30 -4.70 15.59 2.40
N LEU A 31 -4.08 16.06 3.49
CA LEU A 31 -4.31 17.41 4.02
C LEU A 31 -3.87 18.50 3.04
N LYS A 32 -2.88 18.21 2.20
CA LYS A 32 -2.34 19.14 1.19
C LYS A 32 -3.07 19.03 -0.15
N ASN A 33 -3.79 17.93 -0.38
CA ASN A 33 -4.43 17.61 -1.66
C ASN A 33 -5.80 17.00 -1.38
N SER A 34 -6.80 17.83 -1.07
CA SER A 34 -8.15 17.36 -0.71
C SER A 34 -8.84 16.54 -1.82
N GLU A 35 -8.44 16.74 -3.07
CA GLU A 35 -8.92 15.96 -4.23
C GLU A 35 -8.55 14.46 -4.11
N LEU A 36 -7.44 14.15 -3.42
CA LEU A 36 -7.05 12.77 -3.15
C LEU A 36 -8.06 12.06 -2.23
N ALA A 37 -8.66 12.77 -1.26
CA ALA A 37 -9.62 12.18 -0.34
C ALA A 37 -10.89 11.68 -1.05
N GLY A 38 -11.27 12.31 -2.17
CA GLY A 38 -12.38 11.89 -3.02
C GLY A 38 -12.02 10.87 -4.10
N SER A 39 -10.74 10.45 -4.18
CA SER A 39 -10.28 9.59 -5.26
C SER A 39 -10.77 8.15 -5.09
N GLN A 40 -11.47 7.64 -6.11
CA GLN A 40 -11.87 6.24 -6.17
C GLN A 40 -10.67 5.29 -6.11
N PHE A 41 -9.52 5.71 -6.64
CA PHE A 41 -8.28 4.94 -6.58
C PHE A 41 -7.83 4.73 -5.13
N LEU A 42 -7.74 5.81 -4.33
CA LEU A 42 -7.29 5.69 -2.94
C LEU A 42 -8.29 4.95 -2.06
N SER A 43 -9.59 5.13 -2.28
CA SER A 43 -10.63 4.37 -1.59
C SER A 43 -10.50 2.87 -1.89
N SER A 44 -10.31 2.50 -3.16
CA SER A 44 -10.14 1.11 -3.57
C SER A 44 -8.84 0.51 -3.02
N LEU A 45 -7.77 1.29 -3.02
CA LEU A 45 -6.48 0.88 -2.46
C LEU A 45 -6.56 0.68 -0.94
N GLN A 46 -7.25 1.57 -0.22
CA GLN A 46 -7.50 1.42 1.21
C GLN A 46 -8.27 0.14 1.51
N ILE A 47 -9.38 -0.12 0.80
CA ILE A 47 -10.18 -1.34 0.98
C ILE A 47 -9.33 -2.59 0.75
N TYR A 48 -8.51 -2.58 -0.31
CA TYR A 48 -7.61 -3.68 -0.64
C TYR A 48 -6.57 -3.94 0.46
N LEU A 49 -5.92 -2.89 0.95
CA LEU A 49 -4.87 -2.98 1.99
C LEU A 49 -5.46 -3.36 3.36
N THR A 50 -6.60 -2.80 3.76
CA THR A 50 -7.32 -3.18 4.99
C THR A 50 -7.69 -4.67 4.96
N ALA A 51 -8.15 -5.17 3.81
CA ALA A 51 -8.49 -6.57 3.65
C ALA A 51 -7.24 -7.48 3.74
N TRP A 52 -6.10 -7.08 3.16
CA TRP A 52 -4.82 -7.78 3.33
C TRP A 52 -4.30 -7.77 4.78
N ALA A 53 -4.34 -6.61 5.45
CA ALA A 53 -3.95 -6.50 6.85
C ALA A 53 -4.79 -7.43 7.74
N THR A 54 -6.10 -7.44 7.54
CA THR A 54 -7.03 -8.34 8.27
C THR A 54 -6.69 -9.82 8.02
N ALA A 55 -6.34 -10.13 6.77
CA ALA A 55 -5.92 -11.46 6.34
C ALA A 55 -4.61 -11.93 7.00
N GLU A 56 -3.67 -11.01 7.26
CA GLU A 56 -2.44 -11.24 8.03
C GLU A 56 -2.65 -11.18 9.55
N GLY A 57 -3.90 -11.05 10.02
CA GLY A 57 -4.26 -11.03 11.45
C GLY A 57 -4.08 -9.67 12.13
N VAL A 58 -3.83 -8.60 11.36
CA VAL A 58 -3.77 -7.22 11.87
C VAL A 58 -5.19 -6.67 11.98
N ASP A 59 -5.53 -6.08 13.13
CA ASP A 59 -6.80 -5.38 13.28
C ASP A 59 -6.76 -4.05 12.50
N ALA A 60 -7.36 -4.05 11.32
CA ALA A 60 -7.39 -2.87 10.46
C ALA A 60 -8.38 -1.79 10.94
N SER A 61 -9.16 -2.06 12.00
CA SER A 61 -9.98 -1.04 12.69
C SER A 61 -9.14 -0.19 13.64
N ASP A 62 -8.01 -0.72 14.10
CA ASP A 62 -7.06 0.00 14.95
C ASP A 62 -6.06 0.78 14.07
N PRO A 63 -6.06 2.13 14.15
CA PRO A 63 -5.23 2.96 13.28
C PRO A 63 -3.73 2.81 13.58
N VAL A 64 -3.35 2.40 14.80
CA VAL A 64 -1.94 2.23 15.20
C VAL A 64 -1.39 0.93 14.64
N GLN A 65 -2.13 -0.16 14.77
CA GLN A 65 -1.79 -1.46 14.20
C GLN A 65 -1.74 -1.40 12.66
N LEU A 66 -2.74 -0.78 12.04
CA LEU A 66 -2.74 -0.58 10.59
C LEU A 66 -1.57 0.30 10.13
N ALA A 67 -1.25 1.38 10.86
CA ALA A 67 -0.10 2.21 10.53
C ALA A 67 1.23 1.45 10.68
N GLY A 68 1.39 0.65 11.74
CA GLY A 68 2.57 -0.20 11.93
C GLY A 68 2.72 -1.24 10.82
N TRP A 69 1.62 -1.88 10.40
CA TRP A 69 1.64 -2.83 9.29
C TRP A 69 1.92 -2.18 7.93
N LEU A 70 1.49 -0.94 7.71
CA LEU A 70 1.83 -0.17 6.51
C LEU A 70 3.31 0.26 6.50
N ASP A 71 3.89 0.48 7.68
CA ASP A 71 5.32 0.81 7.84
C ASP A 71 6.22 -0.42 7.71
N ASP A 72 5.69 -1.60 8.05
CA ASP A 72 6.34 -2.88 7.78
C ASP A 72 6.24 -3.22 6.28
N VAL A 73 7.27 -2.78 5.56
CA VAL A 73 7.43 -3.03 4.12
C VAL A 73 8.13 -4.37 3.85
N ALA A 74 8.49 -5.11 4.92
CA ALA A 74 9.17 -6.40 4.83
C ALA A 74 8.21 -7.60 4.78
N SER A 75 6.96 -7.45 5.22
CA SER A 75 6.01 -8.56 5.48
C SER A 75 5.52 -9.36 4.26
N ALA A 76 5.85 -8.99 3.02
CA ALA A 76 5.44 -9.81 1.88
C ALA A 76 6.42 -9.74 0.71
N GLY A 77 7.18 -10.82 0.53
CA GLY A 77 7.63 -11.33 -0.76
C GLY A 77 8.71 -10.59 -1.55
N ASP A 78 8.96 -9.30 -1.31
CA ASP A 78 9.65 -8.44 -2.28
C ASP A 78 10.89 -7.74 -1.72
N ALA A 79 11.75 -8.48 -1.01
CA ALA A 79 13.11 -8.02 -0.68
C ALA A 79 13.95 -7.68 -1.94
N GLU A 80 13.57 -8.23 -3.10
CA GLU A 80 14.19 -7.95 -4.39
C GLU A 80 13.81 -6.58 -4.96
N TRP A 81 12.60 -6.05 -4.68
CA TRP A 81 12.17 -4.73 -5.17
C TRP A 81 13.04 -3.58 -4.60
N PHE A 82 13.35 -3.63 -3.31
CA PHE A 82 14.23 -2.64 -2.66
C PHE A 82 15.71 -2.81 -3.03
N SER A 83 16.10 -4.01 -3.50
CA SER A 83 17.49 -4.31 -3.86
C SER A 83 17.83 -3.88 -5.30
N ASP A 84 16.88 -3.96 -6.24
CA ASP A 84 17.11 -3.58 -7.65
C ASP A 84 16.93 -2.07 -7.90
N LYS A 85 16.05 -1.40 -7.17
CA LYS A 85 15.73 0.03 -7.39
C LYS A 85 16.60 0.95 -6.53
N ARG A 86 17.89 0.97 -6.84
CA ARG A 86 18.77 2.12 -6.54
C ARG A 86 18.04 3.41 -6.96
N PRO A 87 18.08 4.48 -6.15
CA PRO A 87 17.31 5.70 -6.40
C PRO A 87 17.66 6.19 -7.79
N PHE A 88 16.64 6.50 -8.59
CA PHE A 88 16.69 7.23 -9.85
C PHE A 88 18.09 7.84 -10.11
N ARG A 89 18.99 7.09 -10.77
CA ARG A 89 20.13 7.73 -11.40
C ARG A 89 19.52 8.54 -12.54
N LEU A 90 19.23 9.80 -12.25
CA LEU A 90 19.17 10.84 -13.25
C LEU A 90 20.53 10.77 -13.97
N SER A 91 20.54 10.13 -15.14
CA SER A 91 21.59 10.39 -16.11
C SER A 91 21.47 11.87 -16.46
N SER A 92 22.32 12.70 -15.87
CA SER A 92 22.54 14.06 -16.33
C SER A 92 22.93 13.98 -17.80
N ASN A 93 22.10 14.55 -18.67
CA ASN A 93 22.43 14.81 -20.07
C ASN A 93 22.37 16.30 -20.32
#